data_AF-A0A9N9CMR4-F1
#
_entry.id   AF-A0A9N9CMR4-F1
#
_cell.length_a   1.000
_cell.length_b   1.000
_cell.length_c   1.000
_cell.angle_alpha   90.00
_cell.angle_beta   90.00
_cell.angle_gamma   90.00
#
_symmetry.space_group_name_H-M   'P 1'
#
loop_
_entity.id
_entity.type
_entity.pdbx_description
1 polymer ?
#
loop_
_entity_poly.entity_id
_entity_poly.type
_entity_poly.pdbx_seq_one_letter_code
_entity_poly.pdbx_strand_id
1 'polypeptide(L)'
;MSDHSSHGDSDGPGTNFHAPLSHSIPKLKPFGTAKNCARCGKKFSLIRPKYHCKNCGNVVCHRCSENRVELLKFGYLNGPTRVCDLCCQALRISSMSRNELCVLPVKTLREFIAAFDLPSKNIIEKNDIIDIIMLHRPMPDRNE
;
A
#
# COMPACT_ATOMS: atom_id res chain seq x y z
N MET A 1 -43.46 8.64 -27.27
CA MET A 1 -43.56 8.01 -25.94
C MET A 1 -42.17 7.94 -25.38
N SER A 2 -41.88 8.90 -24.50
CA SER A 2 -40.67 8.97 -23.71
C SER A 2 -40.65 7.83 -22.70
N ASP A 3 -39.48 7.27 -22.41
CA ASP A 3 -39.01 7.23 -21.03
C ASP A 3 -37.49 7.08 -20.94
N HIS A 4 -36.98 7.79 -19.93
CA HIS A 4 -35.60 8.10 -19.61
C HIS A 4 -35.09 7.20 -18.47
N SER A 5 -33.75 7.11 -18.38
CA SER A 5 -32.96 6.87 -17.17
C SER A 5 -32.86 5.41 -16.68
N SER A 6 -31.74 4.94 -16.12
CA SER A 6 -30.77 5.67 -15.28
C SER A 6 -29.34 5.16 -15.42
N HIS A 7 -28.41 6.13 -15.41
CA HIS A 7 -27.00 5.93 -15.12
C HIS A 7 -26.84 5.50 -13.66
N GLY A 8 -25.89 4.60 -13.38
CA GLY A 8 -25.52 4.16 -12.05
C GLY A 8 -24.08 4.55 -11.71
N ASP A 9 -23.93 5.79 -11.24
CA ASP A 9 -22.98 6.31 -10.26
C ASP A 9 -21.57 5.68 -10.17
N SER A 10 -20.64 6.22 -10.97
CA SER A 10 -19.20 5.98 -10.85
C SER A 10 -18.45 7.27 -10.49
N ASP A 11 -18.84 7.91 -9.40
CA ASP A 11 -18.21 9.15 -8.91
C ASP A 11 -17.44 8.94 -7.59
N GLY A 12 -16.66 7.86 -7.54
CA GLY A 12 -15.71 7.61 -6.47
C GLY A 12 -14.26 7.71 -6.98
N PRO A 13 -13.38 8.57 -6.40
CA PRO A 13 -11.97 8.56 -6.74
C PRO A 13 -11.35 7.17 -6.47
N GLY A 14 -10.81 6.56 -7.52
CA GLY A 14 -10.26 5.19 -7.53
C GLY A 14 -11.04 4.15 -8.34
N THR A 15 -12.03 4.57 -9.15
CA THR A 15 -12.77 3.68 -10.07
C THR A 15 -12.46 3.92 -11.55
N ASN A 16 -11.90 5.08 -11.91
CA ASN A 16 -11.59 5.43 -13.29
C ASN A 16 -10.13 5.10 -13.62
N PHE A 17 -9.95 4.10 -14.47
CA PHE A 17 -8.67 3.69 -15.04
C PHE A 17 -8.20 4.75 -16.04
N HIS A 18 -7.16 5.50 -15.71
CA HIS A 18 -6.43 6.35 -16.66
C HIS A 18 -5.16 5.62 -17.10
N ALA A 19 -5.10 5.16 -18.36
CA ALA A 19 -3.84 4.81 -19.01
C ALA A 19 -2.96 6.09 -19.08
N PRO A 20 -1.63 6.02 -18.82
CA PRO A 20 -0.71 4.90 -19.09
C PRO A 20 -0.19 4.17 -17.82
N LEU A 21 -0.89 4.27 -16.68
CA LEU A 21 -0.43 3.69 -15.42
C LEU A 21 -0.75 2.18 -15.34
N SER A 22 0.18 1.32 -15.76
CA SER A 22 0.01 -0.14 -15.84
C SER A 22 -0.05 -0.90 -14.49
N HIS A 23 -0.27 -0.21 -13.37
CA HIS A 23 -0.39 -0.86 -12.06
C HIS A 23 -1.84 -0.85 -11.60
N SER A 24 -2.46 -2.03 -11.55
CA SER A 24 -3.85 -2.16 -11.11
C SER A 24 -4.02 -1.63 -9.68
N ILE A 25 -4.98 -0.72 -9.49
CA ILE A 25 -5.39 -0.25 -8.18
C ILE A 25 -5.79 -1.47 -7.33
N PRO A 26 -5.27 -1.64 -6.10
CA PRO A 26 -5.62 -2.75 -5.25
C PRO A 26 -7.13 -2.80 -4.99
N LYS A 27 -7.75 -3.97 -5.20
CA LYS A 27 -9.17 -4.15 -4.86
C LYS A 27 -9.39 -3.89 -3.36
N LEU A 28 -10.21 -2.88 -3.06
CA LEU A 28 -10.54 -2.54 -1.68
C LEU A 28 -11.39 -3.65 -1.06
N LYS A 29 -10.97 -4.13 0.11
CA LYS A 29 -11.74 -5.12 0.87
C LYS A 29 -13.01 -4.46 1.43
N PRO A 30 -14.18 -5.13 1.37
CA PRO A 30 -15.42 -4.55 1.88
C PRO A 30 -15.34 -4.25 3.38
N PHE A 31 -15.86 -3.11 3.81
CA PHE A 31 -15.97 -2.80 5.24
C PHE A 31 -16.90 -3.78 5.97
N GLY A 32 -17.97 -4.27 5.33
CA GLY A 32 -18.93 -5.18 5.95
C GLY A 32 -18.32 -6.49 6.46
N THR A 33 -17.32 -7.03 5.75
CA THR A 33 -16.68 -8.31 6.10
C THR A 33 -15.48 -8.15 7.04
N ALA A 34 -14.92 -6.95 7.15
CA ALA A 34 -13.77 -6.68 8.01
C ALA A 34 -14.20 -6.52 9.49
N LYS A 35 -14.01 -7.57 10.31
CA LYS A 35 -14.30 -7.55 11.76
C LYS A 35 -13.18 -6.92 12.59
N ASN A 36 -11.94 -7.07 12.14
CA ASN A 36 -10.72 -6.67 12.88
C ASN A 36 -9.78 -5.89 11.98
N CYS A 37 -8.98 -4.98 12.57
CA CYS A 37 -7.95 -4.25 11.86
C CYS A 37 -6.90 -5.23 11.30
N ALA A 38 -6.63 -5.18 10.00
CA ALA A 38 -5.66 -6.06 9.34
C ALA A 38 -4.20 -5.83 9.78
N ARG A 39 -3.93 -4.78 10.59
CA ARG A 39 -2.59 -4.50 11.14
C ARG A 39 -2.45 -4.91 12.60
N CYS A 40 -3.32 -4.41 13.47
CA CYS A 40 -3.20 -4.66 14.91
C CYS A 40 -4.14 -5.74 15.46
N GLY A 41 -4.97 -6.36 14.62
CA GLY A 41 -5.91 -7.41 15.02
C GLY A 41 -7.08 -6.94 15.90
N LYS A 42 -7.09 -5.69 16.38
CA LYS A 42 -8.14 -5.18 17.26
C LYS A 42 -9.48 -5.04 16.52
N LYS A 43 -10.57 -5.42 17.18
CA LYS A 43 -11.94 -5.38 16.64
C LYS A 43 -12.36 -3.94 16.33
N PHE A 44 -13.01 -3.75 15.18
CA PHE A 44 -13.61 -2.45 14.84
C PHE A 44 -14.87 -2.19 15.70
N SER A 45 -15.16 -0.92 15.94
CA SER A 45 -16.30 -0.45 16.75
C SER A 45 -16.62 1.00 16.37
N LEU A 46 -17.66 1.58 16.94
CA LEU A 46 -18.02 2.99 16.68
C LEU A 46 -16.86 3.95 16.98
N ILE A 47 -16.08 3.68 18.05
CA ILE A 47 -14.89 4.47 18.42
C ILE A 47 -13.61 4.04 17.68
N ARG A 48 -13.68 3.01 16.82
CA ARG A 48 -12.57 2.54 15.99
C ARG A 48 -13.07 2.41 14.55
N PRO A 49 -13.15 3.53 13.81
CA PRO A 49 -13.61 3.52 12.43
C PRO A 49 -12.69 2.71 11.52
N LYS A 50 -13.29 2.23 10.42
CA LYS A 50 -12.64 1.46 9.36
C LYS A 50 -12.11 2.42 8.30
N TYR A 51 -10.88 2.16 7.85
CA TYR A 51 -10.26 2.88 6.74
C TYR A 51 -9.65 1.88 5.77
N HIS A 52 -9.58 2.23 4.49
CA HIS A 52 -8.82 1.46 3.51
C HIS A 52 -7.38 1.97 3.43
N CYS A 53 -6.42 1.05 3.40
CA CYS A 53 -5.11 1.34 2.84
C CYS A 53 -5.23 1.36 1.33
N LYS A 54 -4.97 2.49 0.68
CA LYS A 54 -5.08 2.59 -0.79
C LYS A 54 -3.92 1.92 -1.55
N ASN A 55 -2.87 1.49 -0.84
CA ASN A 55 -1.76 0.72 -1.43
C ASN A 55 -1.96 -0.80 -1.39
N CYS A 56 -2.68 -1.37 -0.40
CA CYS A 56 -2.88 -2.83 -0.31
C CYS A 56 -4.35 -3.27 -0.23
N GLY A 57 -5.30 -2.34 -0.22
CA GLY A 57 -6.74 -2.60 -0.18
C GLY A 57 -7.28 -3.11 1.16
N ASN A 58 -6.43 -3.40 2.14
CA ASN A 58 -6.85 -3.90 3.46
C ASN A 58 -7.60 -2.84 4.29
N VAL A 59 -8.48 -3.33 5.18
CA VAL A 59 -9.21 -2.51 6.14
C VAL A 59 -8.40 -2.38 7.44
N VAL A 60 -8.14 -1.14 7.85
CA VAL A 60 -7.26 -0.78 8.97
C VAL A 60 -7.91 0.29 9.83
N CYS A 61 -7.44 0.48 11.07
CA CYS A 61 -7.91 1.56 11.95
C CYS A 61 -7.03 2.81 11.82
N HIS A 62 -7.50 3.94 12.38
CA HIS A 62 -6.77 5.22 12.37
C HIS A 62 -5.31 5.05 12.78
N ARG A 63 -5.09 4.49 13.99
CA ARG A 63 -3.76 4.24 14.57
C ARG A 63 -2.80 3.39 13.74
N CYS A 64 -3.31 2.64 12.77
CA CYS A 64 -2.48 1.79 11.91
C CYS A 64 -2.30 2.38 10.51
N SER A 65 -2.74 3.63 10.30
CA SER A 65 -2.79 4.30 9.01
C SER A 65 -2.73 5.82 9.14
N GLU A 66 -1.98 6.33 10.12
CA GLU A 66 -1.90 7.78 10.37
C GLU A 66 -1.13 8.51 9.27
N ASN A 67 -0.20 7.80 8.64
CA ASN A 67 0.61 8.32 7.55
C ASN A 67 -0.17 8.39 6.23
N ARG A 68 0.17 9.41 5.42
CA ARG A 68 -0.30 9.58 4.05
C ARG A 68 0.91 9.64 3.12
N VAL A 69 0.76 9.07 1.92
CA VAL A 69 1.81 9.01 0.90
C VAL A 69 1.17 9.29 -0.46
N GLU A 70 1.89 9.96 -1.35
CA GLU A 70 1.48 10.09 -2.74
C GLU A 70 1.48 8.70 -3.40
N LEU A 71 0.46 8.40 -4.19
CA LEU A 71 0.28 7.10 -4.83
C LEU A 71 -0.04 7.32 -6.31
N LEU A 72 0.88 8.01 -6.99
CA LEU A 72 0.69 8.47 -8.36
C LEU A 72 0.51 7.29 -9.32
N LYS A 73 1.20 6.16 -9.09
CA LYS A 73 1.03 4.91 -9.88
C LYS A 73 -0.38 4.33 -9.88
N PHE A 74 -1.23 4.73 -8.93
CA PHE A 74 -2.62 4.29 -8.83
C PHE A 74 -3.60 5.39 -9.23
N GLY A 75 -3.12 6.50 -9.82
CA GLY A 75 -3.96 7.61 -10.27
C GLY A 75 -4.48 8.51 -9.14
N TYR A 76 -3.89 8.46 -7.94
CA TYR A 76 -4.25 9.37 -6.85
C TYR A 76 -3.53 10.72 -7.04
N LEU A 77 -4.10 11.60 -7.87
CA LEU A 77 -3.51 12.90 -8.23
C LEU A 77 -3.85 14.04 -7.25
N ASN A 78 -4.83 13.84 -6.38
CA ASN A 78 -5.32 14.87 -5.45
C ASN A 78 -4.52 14.91 -4.13
N GLY A 79 -3.22 14.60 -4.20
CA GLY A 79 -2.29 14.65 -3.06
C GLY A 79 -2.22 13.39 -2.19
N PRO A 80 -1.61 13.50 -0.99
CA PRO A 80 -1.27 12.35 -0.15
C PRO A 80 -2.47 11.51 0.30
N THR A 81 -2.36 10.22 0.05
CA THR A 81 -3.42 9.24 0.26
C THR A 81 -3.12 8.35 1.46
N ARG A 82 -4.17 7.95 2.20
CA ARG A 82 -4.04 7.11 3.40
C ARG A 82 -3.51 5.72 3.04
N VAL A 83 -2.44 5.33 3.71
CA VAL A 83 -1.86 3.99 3.65
C VAL A 83 -1.69 3.43 5.07
N CYS A 84 -1.64 2.11 5.21
CA CYS A 84 -1.29 1.53 6.49
C CYS A 84 0.22 1.67 6.76
N ASP A 85 0.63 1.59 8.02
CA ASP A 85 2.03 1.83 8.40
C ASP A 85 3.01 0.90 7.69
N LEU A 86 2.59 -0.35 7.44
CA LEU A 86 3.38 -1.31 6.68
C LEU A 86 3.63 -0.83 5.24
N CYS A 87 2.58 -0.37 4.57
CA CYS A 87 2.71 0.16 3.21
C CYS A 87 3.47 1.48 3.19
N CYS A 88 3.33 2.32 4.21
CA CYS A 88 4.12 3.55 4.32
C CYS A 88 5.61 3.25 4.42
N GLN A 89 6.00 2.36 5.33
CA GLN A 89 7.39 1.94 5.50
C GLN A 89 7.93 1.29 4.23
N ALA A 90 7.12 0.45 3.59
CA ALA A 90 7.49 -0.18 2.35
C ALA A 90 7.78 0.79 1.22
N LEU A 91 6.88 1.73 0.97
CA LEU A 91 7.04 2.74 -0.08
C LEU A 91 8.29 3.58 0.16
N ARG A 92 8.62 3.88 1.42
CA ARG A 92 9.88 4.54 1.78
C ARG A 92 11.08 3.68 1.40
N ILE A 93 11.11 2.40 1.82
CA ILE A 93 12.21 1.46 1.52
C ILE A 93 12.38 1.26 0.01
N SER A 94 11.29 1.19 -0.75
CA SER A 94 11.33 1.07 -2.22
C SER A 94 12.03 2.24 -2.92
N SER A 95 12.00 3.44 -2.32
CA SER A 95 12.64 4.63 -2.87
C SER A 95 14.08 4.85 -2.37
N MET A 96 14.56 4.05 -1.42
CA MET A 96 15.91 4.21 -0.86
C MET A 96 16.99 3.68 -1.81
N SER A 97 18.13 4.37 -1.81
CA SER A 97 19.37 3.89 -2.43
C SER A 97 19.97 2.72 -1.63
N ARG A 98 20.88 1.97 -2.25
CA ARG A 98 21.61 0.89 -1.58
C ARG A 98 22.31 1.38 -0.30
N ASN A 99 22.91 2.57 -0.32
CA ASN A 99 23.61 3.13 0.85
C ASN A 99 22.65 3.45 2.00
N GLU A 100 21.45 3.93 1.69
CA GLU A 100 20.41 4.18 2.69
C GLU A 100 19.84 2.87 3.26
N LEU A 101 19.73 1.81 2.45
CA LEU A 101 19.34 0.48 2.94
C LEU A 101 20.41 -0.11 3.86
N CYS A 102 21.70 0.14 3.58
CA CYS A 102 22.82 -0.33 4.40
C CYS A 102 22.79 0.22 5.83
N VAL A 103 22.19 1.39 6.07
CA VAL A 103 22.11 1.96 7.43
C VAL A 103 20.91 1.46 8.23
N LEU A 104 19.93 0.79 7.59
CA LEU A 104 18.76 0.25 8.29
C LEU A 104 19.09 -0.99 9.13
N PRO A 105 18.39 -1.23 10.26
CA PRO A 105 18.50 -2.47 11.01
C PRO A 105 18.11 -3.69 10.17
N VAL A 106 18.82 -4.82 10.35
CA VAL A 106 18.49 -6.09 9.66
C VAL A 106 17.04 -6.50 9.88
N LYS A 107 16.51 -6.27 11.09
CA LYS A 107 15.10 -6.51 11.42
C LYS A 107 14.14 -5.79 10.46
N THR A 108 14.39 -4.50 10.22
CA THR A 108 13.59 -3.67 9.30
C THR A 108 13.61 -4.24 7.88
N LEU A 109 14.78 -4.64 7.40
CA LEU A 109 14.93 -5.22 6.06
C LEU A 109 14.22 -6.58 5.94
N ARG A 110 14.28 -7.42 6.98
CA ARG A 110 13.57 -8.71 7.02
C ARG A 110 12.05 -8.54 7.10
N GLU A 111 11.57 -7.56 7.86
CA GLU A 111 10.15 -7.22 7.91
C GLU A 111 9.64 -6.79 6.54
N PHE A 112 10.44 -6.03 5.76
CA PHE A 112 10.09 -5.70 4.38
C PHE A 112 10.00 -6.94 3.50
N ILE A 113 11.00 -7.83 3.51
CA ILE A 113 10.96 -9.09 2.76
C ILE A 113 9.69 -9.88 3.07
N ALA A 114 9.36 -10.05 4.35
CA ALA A 114 8.17 -10.79 4.77
C ALA A 114 6.87 -10.10 4.36
N ALA A 115 6.83 -8.76 4.38
CA ALA A 115 5.66 -7.97 4.01
C ALA A 115 5.28 -8.09 2.53
N PHE A 116 6.27 -8.31 1.66
CA PHE A 116 6.12 -8.45 0.21
C PHE A 116 6.27 -9.87 -0.29
N ASP A 117 6.39 -10.84 0.62
CA ASP A 117 6.61 -12.25 0.29
C ASP A 117 7.79 -12.45 -0.67
N LEU A 118 8.88 -11.71 -0.42
CA LEU A 118 10.07 -11.75 -1.29
C LEU A 118 10.85 -13.06 -1.10
N PRO A 119 11.42 -13.62 -2.18
CA PRO A 119 12.22 -14.83 -2.09
C PRO A 119 13.44 -14.58 -1.20
N SER A 120 13.55 -15.33 -0.12
CA SER A 120 14.54 -15.08 0.94
C SER A 120 15.20 -16.35 1.50
N LYS A 121 15.25 -17.41 0.69
CA LYS A 121 15.95 -18.65 1.05
C LYS A 121 17.47 -18.41 1.08
N ASN A 122 18.15 -19.03 2.04
CA ASN A 122 19.62 -19.05 2.16
C ASN A 122 20.31 -17.68 2.32
N ILE A 123 19.66 -16.71 2.97
CA ILE A 123 20.28 -15.42 3.32
C ILE A 123 21.27 -15.62 4.47
N ILE A 124 22.54 -15.33 4.22
CA ILE A 124 23.62 -15.44 5.22
C ILE A 124 24.02 -14.04 5.70
N GLU A 125 24.13 -13.08 4.79
CA GLU A 125 24.63 -11.74 5.07
C GLU A 125 23.55 -10.66 4.96
N LYS A 126 23.85 -9.47 5.52
CA LYS A 126 22.98 -8.29 5.36
C LYS A 126 22.90 -7.83 3.90
N ASN A 127 24.00 -7.96 3.15
CA ASN A 127 24.05 -7.53 1.75
C ASN A 127 23.11 -8.37 0.87
N ASP A 128 22.99 -9.67 1.12
CA ASP A 128 22.02 -10.55 0.44
C ASP A 128 20.58 -10.01 0.58
N ILE A 129 20.22 -9.54 1.78
CA ILE A 129 18.90 -8.95 2.06
C ILE A 129 18.70 -7.69 1.23
N ILE A 130 19.72 -6.82 1.18
CA ILE A 130 19.68 -5.56 0.43
C ILE A 130 19.55 -5.83 -1.06
N ASP A 131 20.28 -6.81 -1.60
CA ASP A 131 20.21 -7.16 -3.01
C ASP A 131 18.84 -7.75 -3.39
N ILE A 132 18.24 -8.57 -2.53
CA ILE A 132 16.85 -9.04 -2.71
C ILE A 132 15.88 -7.86 -2.77
N ILE A 133 16.00 -6.91 -1.84
CA ILE A 133 15.15 -5.71 -1.79
C ILE A 133 15.35 -4.87 -3.05
N MET A 134 16.59 -4.62 -3.45
CA MET A 134 16.92 -3.85 -4.65
C MET A 134 16.38 -4.49 -5.93
N LEU A 135 16.46 -5.83 -6.03
CA LEU A 135 16.00 -6.59 -7.20
C LEU A 135 14.47 -6.66 -7.30
N HIS A 136 13.78 -6.77 -6.16
CA HIS A 136 12.33 -6.98 -6.11
C HIS A 136 11.54 -5.77 -5.63
N ARG A 137 12.19 -4.60 -5.46
CA ARG A 137 11.48 -3.38 -5.06
C ARG A 137 10.38 -3.09 -6.09
N PRO A 138 9.11 -2.91 -5.66
CA PRO A 138 8.13 -2.31 -6.55
C PRO A 138 8.66 -0.91 -6.91
N MET A 139 8.80 -0.63 -8.21
CA MET A 139 9.40 0.63 -8.69
C MET A 139 8.78 1.83 -7.95
N PRO A 140 9.59 2.80 -7.52
CA PRO A 140 9.08 4.03 -6.91
C PRO A 140 8.15 4.76 -7.89
N ASP A 141 7.18 5.52 -7.35
CA ASP A 141 6.33 6.43 -8.12
C ASP A 141 7.24 7.35 -8.93
N ARG A 142 7.29 7.15 -10.25
CA ARG A 142 8.13 7.95 -11.16
C ARG A 142 7.59 9.37 -11.21
N ASN A 143 8.18 10.24 -10.41
CA ASN A 143 8.64 11.53 -10.88
C ASN A 143 10.17 11.48 -11.10
N GLU A 144 10.64 10.44 -11.81
CA GLU A 144 11.88 10.48 -12.59
C GLU A 144 11.50 10.66 -14.06
#